data_AF-A0A290Q939-F1
#
_entry.id   AF-A0A290Q939-F1
#
_cell.length_a   1.000
_cell.length_b   1.000
_cell.length_c   1.000
_cell.angle_alpha   90.00
_cell.angle_beta   90.00
_cell.angle_gamma   90.00
#
_symmetry.space_group_name_H-M   'P 1'
#
loop_
_entity.id
_entity.type
_entity.pdbx_description
1 polymer ?
#
loop_
_entity_poly.entity_id
_entity_poly.type
_entity_poly.pdbx_seq_one_letter_code
_entity_poly.pdbx_strand_id
1 'polypeptide(L)'
;MKNPLLAILVFVGVFLCGGVVGGAVSIHYYEQFVRNKGTDRFFDREMRELGQKLELTTQQKKDLRTIFGRAMADQRAARKQSDVIMDRMVTEFEAVLTPEQLVKFKEHRAKQRAAREQQMREREKRGGPQAPEGGRPPPIFMERRGDRERGPGGSEKSEDAVRPTPKQPARGEDGSKAAP
;
A
#
# COMPACT_ATOMS: atom_id res chain seq x y z
N MET A 1 39.36 39.08 38.97
CA MET A 1 38.60 37.81 38.95
C MET A 1 37.91 37.73 37.60
N LYS A 2 38.25 36.73 36.77
CA LYS A 2 37.74 36.63 35.39
C LYS A 2 36.21 36.48 35.41
N ASN A 3 35.52 37.25 34.58
CA ASN A 3 34.07 37.48 34.66
C ASN A 3 33.27 36.16 34.57
N PRO A 4 32.61 35.72 35.66
CA PRO A 4 31.90 34.44 35.70
C PRO A 4 30.73 34.37 34.71
N LEU A 5 30.16 35.53 34.37
CA LEU A 5 29.12 35.66 33.34
C LEU A 5 29.59 35.18 31.96
N LEU A 6 30.85 35.42 31.60
CA LEU A 6 31.39 35.01 30.30
C LEU A 6 31.54 33.49 30.22
N ALA A 7 31.93 32.85 31.33
CA ALA A 7 31.99 31.39 31.42
C ALA A 7 30.60 30.76 31.26
N ILE A 8 29.59 31.29 31.95
CA ILE A 8 28.20 30.80 31.85
C ILE A 8 27.68 30.92 30.41
N LEU A 9 27.91 32.05 29.75
CA LEU A 9 27.50 32.26 28.36
C LEU A 9 28.13 31.25 27.39
N VAL A 10 29.41 30.92 27.58
CA VAL A 10 30.09 29.90 26.77
C VAL A 10 29.48 28.51 27.01
N PHE A 11 29.20 28.14 28.26
CA PHE A 11 28.57 26.85 28.56
C PHE A 11 27.16 26.75 27.96
N VAL A 12 26.36 27.80 28.07
CA VAL A 12 25.01 27.85 27.46
C VAL A 12 25.12 27.73 25.93
N GLY A 13 26.06 28.43 25.31
CA GLY A 13 26.29 28.36 23.87
C GLY A 13 26.69 26.96 23.41
N VAL A 14 27.62 26.31 24.12
CA VAL A 14 28.03 24.92 23.83
C VAL A 14 26.87 23.95 24.02
N PHE A 15 26.07 24.12 25.07
CA PHE A 15 24.91 23.28 25.34
C PHE A 15 23.83 23.43 24.27
N LEU A 16 23.55 24.65 23.81
CA LEU A 16 22.61 24.90 22.71
C LEU A 16 23.11 24.31 21.39
N CYS A 17 24.38 24.52 21.04
CA CYS A 17 24.98 23.90 19.86
C CYS A 17 24.93 22.37 19.94
N GLY A 18 25.29 21.80 21.10
CA GLY A 18 25.20 20.36 21.35
C GLY A 18 23.78 19.82 21.27
N GLY A 19 22.79 20.57 21.76
CA GLY A 19 21.37 20.22 21.70
C GLY A 19 20.82 20.22 20.27
N VAL A 20 21.19 21.21 19.45
CA VAL A 20 20.76 21.27 18.03
C VAL A 20 21.39 20.15 17.23
N VAL A 21 22.70 19.92 17.38
CA VAL A 21 23.41 18.83 16.66
C VAL A 21 22.93 17.46 17.14
N GLY A 22 22.83 17.26 18.46
CA GLY A 22 22.32 16.04 19.06
C GLY A 22 20.86 15.77 18.68
N GLY A 23 20.02 16.80 18.64
CA GLY A 23 18.63 16.72 18.18
C GLY A 23 18.53 16.27 16.73
N ALA A 24 19.24 16.93 15.81
CA ALA A 24 19.22 16.59 14.39
C ALA A 24 19.72 15.16 14.12
N VAL A 25 20.83 14.76 14.76
CA VAL A 25 21.36 13.39 14.65
C VAL A 25 20.38 12.37 15.24
N SER A 26 19.76 12.68 16.38
CA SER A 26 18.80 11.78 17.02
C SER A 26 17.60 11.51 16.13
N ILE A 27 17.04 12.53 15.47
CA ILE A 27 15.87 12.39 14.58
C ILE A 27 16.22 11.48 13.40
N HIS A 28 17.37 11.68 12.76
CA HIS A 28 17.77 10.90 11.59
C HIS A 28 17.99 9.41 11.92
N TYR A 29 18.64 9.12 13.06
CA TYR A 29 18.85 7.74 13.51
C TYR A 29 17.57 7.09 14.06
N TYR A 30 16.72 7.86 14.74
CA TYR A 30 15.49 7.35 15.33
C TYR A 30 14.50 6.91 14.25
N GLU A 31 14.39 7.66 13.14
CA GLU A 31 13.54 7.26 12.01
C GLU A 31 13.97 5.92 11.40
N GLN A 32 15.27 5.68 11.21
CA GLN A 32 15.76 4.39 10.72
C GLN A 32 15.56 3.27 11.74
N PHE A 33 15.85 3.53 13.02
CA PHE A 33 15.78 2.51 14.07
C PHE A 33 14.35 2.10 14.41
N VAL A 34 13.42 3.05 14.49
CA VAL A 34 11.99 2.78 14.73
C VAL A 34 11.32 2.15 13.50
N ARG A 35 11.71 2.54 12.27
CA ARG A 35 11.19 1.90 11.03
C ARG A 35 11.61 0.44 10.89
N ASN A 36 12.80 0.08 11.36
CA ASN A 36 13.25 -1.32 11.33
C ASN A 36 12.52 -2.14 12.40
N LYS A 37 12.36 -1.62 13.62
CA LYS A 37 11.63 -2.30 14.69
C LYS A 37 10.18 -2.67 14.32
N GLY A 38 9.48 -1.84 13.55
CA GLY A 38 8.12 -2.18 13.09
C GLY A 38 8.09 -3.36 12.10
N THR A 39 9.09 -3.42 11.21
CA THR A 39 9.23 -4.50 10.23
C THR A 39 9.66 -5.80 10.92
N ASP A 40 10.56 -5.70 11.88
CA ASP A 40 11.04 -6.83 12.69
C ASP A 40 9.91 -7.44 13.52
N ARG A 41 9.10 -6.63 14.21
CA ARG A 41 7.95 -7.15 14.99
C ARG A 41 6.93 -7.87 14.12
N PHE A 42 6.67 -7.36 12.92
CA PHE A 42 5.76 -8.00 11.98
C PHE A 42 6.32 -9.32 11.49
N PHE A 43 7.60 -9.34 11.08
CA PHE A 43 8.28 -10.55 10.66
C PHE A 43 8.34 -11.60 11.77
N ASP A 44 8.68 -11.21 13.00
CA ASP A 44 8.77 -12.11 14.15
C ASP A 44 7.39 -12.71 14.49
N ARG A 45 6.31 -11.93 14.35
CA ARG A 45 4.94 -12.45 14.52
C ARG A 45 4.61 -13.49 13.45
N GLU A 46 4.83 -13.15 12.18
CA GLU A 46 4.51 -14.02 11.06
C GLU A 46 5.37 -15.29 11.05
N MET A 47 6.66 -15.17 11.37
CA MET A 47 7.58 -16.31 11.50
C MET A 47 7.33 -17.15 12.73
N ARG A 48 6.69 -16.62 13.78
CA ARG A 48 6.27 -17.45 14.91
C ARG A 48 5.18 -18.43 14.47
N GLU A 49 4.23 -17.97 13.68
CA GLU A 49 3.15 -18.82 13.14
C GLU A 49 3.66 -19.78 12.07
N LEU A 50 4.45 -19.29 11.10
CA LEU A 50 5.00 -20.12 10.03
C LEU A 50 6.08 -21.07 10.54
N GLY A 51 6.90 -20.63 11.49
CA GLY A 51 7.94 -21.46 12.10
C GLY A 51 7.39 -22.62 12.92
N GLN A 52 6.22 -22.47 13.53
CA GLN A 52 5.52 -23.56 14.22
C GLN A 52 4.92 -24.58 13.25
N LYS A 53 4.49 -24.14 12.06
CA LYS A 53 3.83 -25.01 11.07
C LYS A 53 4.80 -25.68 10.09
N LEU A 54 5.92 -25.05 9.78
CA LEU A 54 6.87 -25.50 8.74
C LEU A 54 8.22 -25.99 9.30
N GLU A 55 8.40 -26.02 10.62
CA GLU A 55 9.64 -26.48 11.29
C GLU A 55 10.92 -25.85 10.69
N LEU A 56 10.85 -24.55 10.38
CA LEU A 56 11.94 -23.86 9.69
C LEU A 56 13.24 -23.86 10.50
N THR A 57 14.34 -24.24 9.83
CA THR A 57 15.69 -24.16 10.41
C THR A 57 16.09 -22.71 10.67
N THR A 58 17.06 -22.51 11.57
CA THR A 58 17.60 -21.17 11.90
C THR A 58 18.16 -20.47 10.65
N GLN A 59 18.78 -21.23 9.75
CA GLN A 59 19.34 -20.69 8.51
C GLN A 59 18.23 -20.21 7.56
N GLN A 60 17.19 -21.02 7.34
CA GLN A 60 16.04 -20.63 6.52
C GLN A 60 15.31 -19.40 7.07
N LYS A 61 15.18 -19.28 8.40
CA LYS A 61 14.61 -18.08 9.05
C LYS A 61 15.43 -16.82 8.75
N LYS A 62 16.76 -16.92 8.73
CA LYS A 62 17.65 -15.80 8.39
C LYS A 62 17.51 -15.37 6.93
N ASP A 63 17.40 -16.34 6.02
CA ASP A 63 17.24 -16.07 4.60
C ASP A 63 15.86 -15.45 4.31
N LEU A 64 14.79 -16.00 4.92
CA LEU A 64 13.45 -15.44 4.86
C LEU A 64 13.38 -14.01 5.42
N ARG A 65 14.11 -13.71 6.50
CA ARG A 65 14.18 -12.35 7.06
C ARG A 65 14.74 -11.36 6.05
N THR A 66 15.78 -11.79 5.31
CA THR A 66 16.40 -10.96 4.29
C THR A 66 15.45 -10.70 3.12
N ILE A 67 14.76 -11.74 2.63
CA ILE A 67 13.76 -11.62 1.56
C ILE A 67 12.61 -10.72 1.99
N PHE A 68 12.07 -10.94 3.20
CA PHE A 68 10.97 -10.16 3.74
C PHE A 68 11.36 -8.68 3.92
N GLY A 69 12.56 -8.41 4.42
CA GLY A 69 13.08 -7.05 4.56
C GLY A 69 13.14 -6.31 3.23
N ARG A 70 13.62 -6.96 2.16
CA ARG A 70 13.63 -6.39 0.80
C ARG A 70 12.21 -6.13 0.28
N ALA A 71 11.33 -7.11 0.36
CA ALA A 71 9.94 -6.97 -0.09
C ALA A 71 9.21 -5.81 0.63
N MET A 72 9.42 -5.64 1.93
CA MET A 72 8.85 -4.53 2.70
C MET A 72 9.48 -3.17 2.35
N ALA A 73 10.74 -3.14 1.90
CA ALA A 73 11.36 -1.93 1.38
C ALA A 73 10.76 -1.56 0.01
N ASP A 74 10.62 -2.53 -0.88
CA ASP A 74 10.06 -2.35 -2.22
C ASP A 74 8.59 -1.90 -2.14
N GLN A 75 7.80 -2.53 -1.27
CA GLN A 75 6.41 -2.12 -1.05
C GLN A 75 6.31 -0.67 -0.56
N ARG A 76 7.24 -0.23 0.31
CA ARG A 76 7.28 1.16 0.79
C ARG A 76 7.66 2.12 -0.33
N ALA A 77 8.61 1.76 -1.19
CA ALA A 77 8.97 2.57 -2.35
C ALA A 77 7.78 2.70 -3.33
N ALA A 78 7.08 1.59 -3.60
CA ALA A 78 5.89 1.58 -4.44
C ALA A 78 4.76 2.45 -3.86
N ARG A 79 4.53 2.42 -2.54
CA ARG A 79 3.55 3.30 -1.88
C ARG A 79 3.90 4.77 -2.09
N LYS A 80 5.15 5.16 -1.87
CA LYS A 80 5.59 6.56 -2.11
C LYS A 80 5.37 6.99 -3.54
N GLN A 81 5.67 6.12 -4.51
CA GLN A 81 5.41 6.42 -5.93
C GLN A 81 3.91 6.55 -6.21
N SER A 82 3.09 5.67 -5.65
CA SER A 82 1.64 5.75 -5.76
C SER A 82 1.09 7.04 -5.15
N ASP A 83 1.62 7.49 -4.02
CA ASP A 83 1.22 8.75 -3.39
C ASP A 83 1.49 9.94 -4.31
N VAL A 84 2.68 9.98 -4.93
CA VAL A 84 3.04 11.02 -5.92
C VAL A 84 2.10 11.00 -7.13
N ILE A 85 1.78 9.82 -7.66
CA ILE A 85 0.84 9.68 -8.80
C ILE A 85 -0.55 10.18 -8.39
N MET A 86 -1.03 9.80 -7.21
CA MET A 86 -2.34 10.22 -6.71
C MET A 86 -2.41 11.72 -6.48
N ASP A 87 -1.35 12.33 -5.94
CA ASP A 87 -1.30 13.78 -5.74
C ASP A 87 -1.33 14.52 -7.08
N ARG A 88 -0.55 14.06 -8.06
CA ARG A 88 -0.60 14.62 -9.41
C ARG A 88 -1.99 14.52 -10.04
N MET A 89 -2.61 13.33 -9.96
CA MET A 89 -3.96 13.10 -10.48
C MET A 89 -4.98 14.04 -9.81
N VAL A 90 -4.85 14.28 -8.50
CA VAL A 90 -5.71 15.23 -7.78
C VAL A 90 -5.50 16.64 -8.32
N THR A 91 -4.26 17.08 -8.51
CA THR A 91 -3.98 18.41 -9.07
C THR A 91 -4.57 18.58 -10.46
N GLU A 92 -4.43 17.57 -11.31
CA GLU A 92 -5.02 17.56 -12.65
C GLU A 92 -6.56 17.57 -12.59
N PHE A 93 -7.17 16.84 -11.65
CA PHE A 93 -8.62 16.84 -11.43
C PHE A 93 -9.12 18.22 -10.97
N GLU A 94 -8.44 18.84 -10.00
CA GLU A 94 -8.80 20.17 -9.49
C GLU A 94 -8.74 21.26 -10.56
N ALA A 95 -7.84 21.13 -11.55
CA ALA A 95 -7.71 22.10 -12.65
C ALA A 95 -8.90 22.12 -13.61
N VAL A 96 -9.69 21.03 -13.67
CA VAL A 96 -10.85 20.90 -14.57
C VAL A 96 -12.16 21.25 -13.86
N LEU A 97 -12.18 21.31 -12.53
CA LEU A 97 -13.38 21.60 -11.75
C LEU A 97 -13.75 23.09 -11.79
N THR A 98 -15.04 23.39 -11.79
CA THR A 98 -15.49 24.76 -11.53
C THR A 98 -15.21 25.15 -10.07
N PRO A 99 -15.15 26.45 -9.74
CA PRO A 99 -14.88 26.90 -8.36
C PRO A 99 -15.85 26.30 -7.33
N GLU A 100 -17.14 26.21 -7.67
CA GLU A 100 -18.15 25.62 -6.78
C GLU A 100 -17.95 24.11 -6.58
N GLN A 101 -17.57 23.39 -7.64
CA GLN A 101 -17.27 21.95 -7.57
C GLN A 101 -15.99 21.69 -6.78
N LEU A 102 -14.99 22.56 -6.92
CA LEU A 102 -13.72 22.47 -6.20
C LEU A 102 -13.93 22.56 -4.68
N VAL A 103 -14.80 23.46 -4.22
CA VAL A 103 -15.14 23.58 -2.79
C VAL A 103 -15.75 22.26 -2.28
N LYS A 104 -16.76 21.73 -2.98
CA LYS A 104 -17.40 20.45 -2.61
C LYS A 104 -16.42 19.28 -2.61
N PHE A 105 -15.51 19.24 -3.60
CA PHE A 105 -14.48 18.21 -3.69
C PHE A 105 -13.50 18.28 -2.51
N LYS A 106 -13.06 19.47 -2.13
CA LYS A 106 -12.16 19.67 -0.97
C LYS A 106 -12.82 19.26 0.35
N GLU A 107 -14.09 19.65 0.55
CA GLU A 107 -14.86 19.21 1.71
C GLU A 107 -14.99 17.68 1.78
N HIS A 108 -15.29 17.05 0.64
CA HIS A 108 -15.41 15.60 0.57
C HIS A 108 -14.08 14.91 0.93
N ARG A 109 -12.94 15.39 0.41
CA ARG A 109 -11.62 14.84 0.77
C ARG A 109 -11.29 15.08 2.24
N ALA A 110 -11.58 16.26 2.79
CA ALA A 110 -11.35 16.56 4.21
C ALA A 110 -12.13 15.60 5.11
N LYS A 111 -13.42 15.35 4.79
CA LYS A 111 -14.25 14.38 5.51
C LYS A 111 -13.69 12.96 5.43
N GLN A 112 -13.23 12.53 4.26
CA GLN A 112 -12.59 11.21 4.11
C GLN A 112 -11.30 11.09 4.93
N ARG A 113 -10.47 12.13 4.96
CA ARG A 113 -9.23 12.14 5.77
C ARG A 113 -9.56 12.06 7.26
N ALA A 114 -10.50 12.88 7.73
CA ALA A 114 -10.94 12.86 9.12
C ALA A 114 -11.52 11.49 9.54
N ALA A 115 -12.32 10.85 8.68
CA ALA A 115 -12.86 9.53 8.95
C ALA A 115 -11.75 8.45 9.05
N ARG A 116 -10.74 8.50 8.18
CA ARG A 116 -9.59 7.59 8.26
C ARG A 116 -8.78 7.81 9.53
N GLU A 117 -8.51 9.07 9.89
CA GLU A 117 -7.79 9.39 11.12
C GLU A 117 -8.53 8.94 12.37
N GLN A 118 -9.85 9.14 12.43
CA GLN A 118 -10.69 8.64 13.51
C GLN A 118 -10.61 7.11 13.60
N GLN A 119 -10.74 6.41 12.46
CA GLN A 119 -10.62 4.95 12.43
C GLN A 119 -9.23 4.47 12.90
N MET A 120 -8.16 5.17 12.54
CA MET A 120 -6.81 4.84 13.03
C MET A 120 -6.69 5.06 14.55
N ARG A 121 -7.16 6.20 15.07
CA ARG A 121 -7.16 6.48 16.51
C ARG A 121 -8.00 5.48 17.31
N GLU A 122 -9.14 5.05 16.78
CA GLU A 122 -9.98 4.03 17.42
C GLU A 122 -9.26 2.66 17.47
N ARG A 123 -8.56 2.29 16.41
CA ARG A 123 -7.73 1.07 16.38
C ARG A 123 -6.58 1.13 17.39
N GLU A 124 -5.96 2.29 17.54
CA GLU A 124 -4.90 2.52 18.54
C GLU A 124 -5.45 2.40 19.96
N LYS A 125 -6.60 3.03 20.26
CA LYS A 125 -7.25 2.96 21.58
C LYS A 125 -7.70 1.57 21.97
N ARG A 126 -8.07 0.71 21.00
CA ARG A 126 -8.47 -0.68 21.23
C ARG A 126 -7.29 -1.65 21.41
N GLY A 127 -6.04 -1.16 21.47
CA GLY A 127 -4.89 -1.97 21.85
C GLY A 127 -4.00 -2.48 20.70
N GLY A 128 -3.97 -1.78 19.56
CA GLY A 128 -3.04 -2.11 18.47
C GLY A 128 -3.50 -3.29 17.60
N PRO A 129 -2.70 -3.72 16.60
CA PRO A 129 -3.17 -4.38 15.39
C PRO A 129 -3.58 -5.84 15.65
N GLN A 130 -4.78 -6.02 16.19
CA GLN A 130 -5.63 -7.10 15.73
C GLN A 130 -5.91 -6.82 14.25
N ALA A 131 -5.06 -7.42 13.40
CA ALA A 131 -5.53 -7.80 12.09
C ALA A 131 -6.86 -8.53 12.34
N PRO A 132 -7.94 -8.19 11.62
CA PRO A 132 -9.14 -9.00 11.69
C PRO A 132 -8.75 -10.40 11.22
N GLU A 133 -8.52 -11.32 12.15
CA GLU A 133 -8.56 -12.75 11.87
C GLU A 133 -9.92 -13.01 11.21
N GLY A 134 -9.92 -13.22 9.89
CA GLY A 134 -11.12 -13.50 9.10
C GLY A 134 -11.59 -12.39 8.16
N GLY A 135 -10.99 -11.20 8.21
CA GLY A 135 -11.30 -10.13 7.26
C GLY A 135 -10.50 -10.25 5.96
N ARG A 136 -10.59 -11.38 5.25
CA ARG A 136 -10.30 -11.35 3.81
C ARG A 136 -11.17 -10.19 3.28
N PRO A 137 -10.64 -9.19 2.54
CA PRO A 137 -11.54 -8.43 1.68
C PRO A 137 -12.36 -9.48 0.96
N PRO A 138 -13.71 -9.37 0.88
CA PRO A 138 -14.47 -10.32 0.08
C PRO A 138 -13.69 -10.42 -1.22
N PRO A 139 -13.40 -11.65 -1.71
CA PRO A 139 -12.79 -11.75 -3.03
C PRO A 139 -13.57 -10.76 -3.88
N ILE A 140 -12.86 -9.88 -4.60
CA ILE A 140 -13.47 -9.29 -5.78
C ILE A 140 -13.69 -10.50 -6.66
N PHE A 141 -14.76 -11.24 -6.36
CA PHE A 141 -15.50 -12.03 -7.28
C PHE A 141 -15.90 -10.93 -8.25
N MET A 142 -15.06 -10.74 -9.26
CA MET A 142 -15.59 -10.44 -10.57
C MET A 142 -16.62 -11.53 -10.74
N GLU A 143 -17.85 -11.21 -10.36
CA GLU A 143 -19.01 -12.02 -10.60
C GLU A 143 -19.05 -12.11 -12.11
N ARG A 144 -18.42 -13.18 -12.57
CA ARG A 144 -18.30 -13.57 -13.95
C ARG A 144 -19.71 -13.94 -14.32
N ARG A 145 -20.46 -12.90 -14.69
CA ARG A 145 -21.61 -12.87 -15.57
C ARG A 145 -21.59 -14.11 -16.45
N GLY A 146 -22.29 -15.18 -16.06
CA GLY A 146 -22.24 -16.40 -16.84
C GLY A 146 -22.67 -17.71 -16.17
N ASP A 147 -23.59 -17.70 -15.21
CA ASP A 147 -24.30 -18.94 -14.80
C ASP A 147 -25.79 -18.62 -14.59
N ARG A 148 -26.50 -18.49 -15.71
CA ARG A 148 -27.97 -18.43 -15.76
C ARG A 148 -28.46 -19.52 -16.69
N GLU A 149 -28.20 -20.77 -16.32
CA GLU A 149 -28.92 -21.99 -16.75
C GLU A 149 -28.87 -22.93 -15.53
N ARG A 150 -29.88 -23.70 -15.09
CA ARG A 150 -31.11 -24.23 -15.68
C ARG A 150 -31.95 -24.79 -14.51
N GLY A 151 -33.24 -24.46 -14.41
CA GLY A 151 -34.34 -25.39 -14.71
C GLY A 151 -35.39 -25.42 -13.57
N PRO A 152 -36.50 -26.18 -13.67
CA PRO A 152 -37.11 -26.85 -14.83
C PRO A 152 -38.60 -26.45 -15.03
N GLY A 153 -39.13 -26.62 -16.24
CA GLY A 153 -40.58 -26.70 -16.48
C GLY A 153 -41.18 -25.49 -17.20
N GLY A 154 -41.52 -25.69 -18.47
CA GLY A 154 -42.20 -24.70 -19.31
C GLY A 154 -42.11 -25.08 -20.78
N SER A 155 -42.82 -26.14 -21.13
CA SER A 155 -43.15 -26.49 -22.51
C SER A 155 -43.90 -25.35 -23.19
N GLU A 156 -43.41 -24.85 -24.32
CA GLU A 156 -44.19 -24.40 -25.50
C GLU A 156 -43.19 -23.87 -26.54
N LYS A 157 -42.99 -24.64 -27.62
CA LYS A 157 -43.53 -24.41 -28.98
C LYS A 157 -42.83 -23.27 -29.74
N SER A 158 -42.50 -23.60 -31.00
CA SER A 158 -42.23 -22.73 -32.15
C SER A 158 -40.98 -21.85 -32.08
N GLU A 159 -40.19 -21.62 -33.12
CA GLU A 159 -40.17 -21.99 -34.54
C GLU A 159 -38.79 -21.49 -35.05
N ASP A 160 -38.32 -22.12 -36.13
CA ASP A 160 -37.42 -21.57 -37.14
C ASP A 160 -36.63 -20.28 -36.87
N ALA A 161 -35.30 -20.41 -36.82
CA ALA A 161 -34.41 -19.48 -37.52
C ALA A 161 -32.99 -20.05 -37.62
N VAL A 162 -32.74 -20.73 -38.74
CA VAL A 162 -31.41 -20.95 -39.31
C VAL A 162 -30.69 -19.61 -39.41
N ARG A 163 -29.55 -19.45 -38.71
CA ARG A 163 -28.58 -18.40 -39.00
C ARG A 163 -27.23 -19.01 -39.36
N PRO A 164 -26.67 -18.65 -40.53
CA PRO A 164 -25.43 -19.22 -41.04
C PRO A 164 -24.22 -18.75 -40.23
N THR A 165 -23.30 -19.69 -40.01
CA THR A 165 -21.94 -19.50 -39.50
C THR A 165 -21.14 -18.57 -40.42
N PRO A 166 -20.45 -17.55 -39.89
CA PRO A 166 -19.52 -16.77 -40.70
C PRO A 166 -18.25 -17.59 -40.98
N LYS A 167 -18.00 -17.82 -42.27
CA LYS A 167 -16.74 -18.28 -42.87
C LYS A 167 -15.56 -17.53 -42.24
N GLN A 168 -14.64 -18.25 -41.60
CA GLN A 168 -13.29 -17.76 -41.34
C GLN A 168 -12.55 -17.61 -42.69
N PRO A 169 -12.00 -16.43 -43.04
CA PRO A 169 -11.07 -16.32 -44.14
C PRO A 169 -9.70 -16.89 -43.73
N ALA A 170 -9.12 -17.57 -44.70
CA ALA A 170 -7.89 -18.34 -44.61
C ALA A 170 -6.67 -17.50 -44.22
N ARG A 171 -5.88 -18.07 -43.30
CA ARG A 171 -4.43 -18.29 -43.40
C ARG A 171 -3.73 -17.55 -44.55
N GLY A 172 -3.22 -16.36 -44.26
CA GLY A 172 -2.17 -15.71 -45.03
C GLY A 172 -0.81 -16.03 -44.39
N GLU A 173 -0.12 -17.01 -44.95
CA GLU A 173 1.33 -17.12 -44.82
C GLU A 173 1.96 -16.08 -45.74
N ASP A 174 2.70 -15.13 -45.16
CA ASP A 174 3.76 -14.37 -45.83
C ASP A 174 4.84 -14.22 -44.76
N GLY A 175 6.02 -14.83 -44.92
CA GLY A 175 6.98 -14.47 -45.96
C GLY A 175 7.98 -13.50 -45.32
N SER A 176 9.06 -14.00 -44.73
CA SER A 176 10.36 -14.02 -45.41
C SER A 176 11.03 -12.64 -45.54
N LYS A 177 12.05 -12.43 -44.70
CA LYS A 177 13.34 -11.72 -44.92
C LYS A 177 13.93 -11.42 -43.53
N ALA A 178 15.04 -12.00 -43.02
CA ALA A 178 16.37 -12.25 -43.61
C ALA A 178 16.79 -11.08 -44.49
N ALA A 179 17.78 -10.24 -44.22
CA ALA A 179 19.03 -10.28 -43.45
C ALA A 179 19.62 -8.85 -43.60
N PRO A 180 20.93 -8.59 -43.47
CA PRO A 180 21.95 -9.13 -42.56
C PRO A 180 22.31 -8.16 -41.43
#